data_AF-A0A961MHV3-F1
#
_entry.id   AF-A0A961MHV3-F1
#
_cell.length_a   1.000
_cell.length_b   1.000
_cell.length_c   1.000
_cell.angle_alpha   90.00
_cell.angle_beta   90.00
_cell.angle_gamma   90.00
#
_symmetry.space_group_name_H-M   'P 1'
#
loop_
_entity.id
_entity.type
_entity.pdbx_description
1 polymer ?
#
loop_
_entity_poly.entity_id
_entity_poly.type
_entity_poly.pdbx_seq_one_letter_code
_entity_poly.pdbx_strand_id
1 'polypeptide(L)'
;APLHSYFALVTDDPSVQIVSLAQTWYVAQLLAGSEHAGLPLLSAAAPFKAGGRGGPDYYTDVPAGPVAIKNVADLYLYPNTLQAVRITGAELREWLERSAGIFNQITPGGADQPLINPEFPAYNFDTIDGVSYRIDLTQPARYDNDGQLVTPEAHRIT
;
A
#
# COMPACT_ATOMS: atom_id res chain seq x y z
N ALA A 1 13.62 -15.30 5.52
CA ALA A 1 13.58 -14.31 6.61
C ALA A 1 12.22 -14.41 7.30
N PRO A 2 12.07 -13.97 8.56
CA PRO A 2 10.73 -13.76 9.13
C PRO A 2 9.94 -12.74 8.30
N LEU A 3 8.62 -12.83 8.34
CA LEU A 3 7.71 -11.86 7.70
C LEU A 3 6.85 -11.23 8.80
N HIS A 4 7.05 -9.95 9.04
CA HIS A 4 6.26 -9.16 9.99
C HIS A 4 5.75 -7.91 9.31
N SER A 5 4.65 -7.33 9.80
CA SER A 5 4.08 -6.09 9.26
C SER A 5 4.23 -4.87 10.18
N TYR A 6 5.15 -4.93 11.15
CA TYR A 6 5.28 -3.91 12.22
C TYR A 6 5.49 -2.48 11.71
N PHE A 7 6.16 -2.32 10.57
CA PHE A 7 6.47 -1.02 9.97
C PHE A 7 5.87 -0.84 8.57
N ALA A 8 4.91 -1.69 8.19
CA ALA A 8 4.33 -1.72 6.85
C ALA A 8 3.61 -0.44 6.41
N LEU A 9 3.32 0.49 7.34
CA LEU A 9 2.75 1.80 7.02
C LEU A 9 3.79 2.90 6.75
N VAL A 10 5.07 2.67 7.06
CA VAL A 10 6.10 3.72 7.03
C VAL A 10 7.37 3.33 6.26
N THR A 11 7.54 2.06 5.94
CA THR A 11 8.71 1.56 5.20
C THR A 11 8.34 0.36 4.33
N ASP A 12 9.21 0.06 3.37
CA ASP A 12 9.11 -1.16 2.55
C ASP A 12 9.17 -2.39 3.46
N ASP A 13 8.08 -3.15 3.47
CA ASP A 13 7.88 -4.23 4.41
C ASP A 13 7.81 -5.59 3.71
N PRO A 14 8.61 -6.59 4.14
CA PRO A 14 8.63 -7.91 3.51
C PRO A 14 7.27 -8.62 3.44
N SER A 15 6.36 -8.35 4.38
CA SER A 15 5.01 -8.94 4.37
C SER A 15 4.14 -8.44 3.22
N VAL A 16 4.34 -7.19 2.79
CA VAL A 16 3.68 -6.59 1.63
C VAL A 16 4.41 -6.97 0.34
N GLN A 17 5.75 -6.95 0.37
CA GLN A 17 6.58 -7.26 -0.80
C GLN A 17 6.32 -8.68 -1.35
N ILE A 18 6.16 -9.69 -0.49
CA ILE A 18 5.92 -11.07 -0.96
C ILE A 18 4.59 -11.18 -1.72
N VAL A 19 3.57 -10.43 -1.31
CA VAL A 19 2.28 -10.36 -2.00
C VAL A 19 2.47 -9.70 -3.36
N SER A 20 3.18 -8.57 -3.39
CA SER A 20 3.46 -7.85 -4.63
C SER A 20 4.22 -8.70 -5.65
N LEU A 21 5.27 -9.40 -5.21
CA LEU A 21 6.03 -10.32 -6.06
C LEU A 21 5.16 -11.46 -6.61
N ALA A 22 4.26 -12.02 -5.79
CA ALA A 22 3.35 -13.07 -6.24
C ALA A 22 2.35 -12.57 -7.28
N GLN A 23 1.78 -11.37 -7.09
CA GLN A 23 0.90 -10.72 -8.06
C GLN A 23 1.63 -10.48 -9.39
N THR A 24 2.82 -9.87 -9.33
CA THR A 24 3.65 -9.58 -10.52
C THR A 24 4.02 -10.86 -11.28
N TRP A 25 4.47 -11.90 -10.57
CA TRP A 25 4.81 -13.19 -11.17
C TRP A 25 3.63 -13.83 -11.91
N TYR A 26 2.43 -13.80 -11.30
CA TYR A 26 1.24 -14.39 -11.89
C TYR A 26 0.72 -13.58 -13.08
N VAL A 27 0.63 -12.26 -12.93
CA VAL A 27 0.13 -11.37 -14.00
C VAL A 27 1.08 -11.33 -15.19
N ALA A 28 2.40 -11.37 -14.98
CA ALA A 28 3.36 -11.44 -16.08
C ALA A 28 3.13 -12.65 -17.00
N GLN A 29 2.75 -13.80 -16.44
CA GLN A 29 2.39 -14.99 -17.23
C GLN A 29 1.08 -14.80 -17.98
N LEU A 30 0.08 -14.17 -17.37
CA LEU A 30 -1.21 -13.89 -18.02
C LEU A 30 -1.08 -12.89 -19.17
N LEU A 31 -0.20 -11.91 -19.05
CA LEU A 31 0.02 -10.89 -20.08
C LEU A 31 0.93 -11.37 -21.21
N ALA A 32 1.67 -12.47 -21.04
CA ALA A 32 2.58 -12.99 -22.05
C ALA A 32 1.84 -13.30 -23.37
N GLY A 33 2.28 -12.68 -24.47
CA GLY A 33 1.65 -12.83 -25.79
C GLY A 33 0.35 -12.04 -25.99
N SER A 34 -0.11 -11.29 -24.98
CA SER A 34 -1.20 -10.34 -25.13
C SER A 34 -0.74 -9.03 -25.76
N GLU A 35 -1.69 -8.18 -26.17
CA GLU A 35 -1.42 -6.81 -26.62
C GLU A 35 -0.78 -5.91 -25.53
N HIS A 36 -0.82 -6.34 -24.26
CA HIS A 36 -0.27 -5.60 -23.12
C HIS A 36 1.13 -6.08 -22.68
N ALA A 37 1.70 -7.10 -23.33
CA ALA A 37 2.97 -7.72 -22.92
C ALA A 37 4.17 -6.74 -22.84
N GLY A 38 4.11 -5.62 -23.55
CA GLY A 38 5.16 -4.58 -23.57
C GLY A 38 4.93 -3.42 -22.60
N LEU A 39 3.83 -3.39 -21.84
CA LEU A 39 3.56 -2.34 -20.88
C LEU A 39 4.33 -2.57 -19.57
N PRO A 40 4.76 -1.52 -18.86
CA PRO A 40 5.25 -1.66 -17.50
C PRO A 40 4.21 -2.34 -16.61
N LEU A 41 4.63 -3.34 -15.86
CA LEU A 41 3.79 -4.03 -14.88
C LEU A 41 4.11 -3.49 -13.49
N LEU A 42 3.09 -2.93 -12.83
CA LEU A 42 3.13 -2.45 -11.45
C LEU A 42 2.24 -3.33 -10.59
N SER A 43 2.51 -3.36 -9.28
CA SER A 43 1.71 -4.12 -8.32
C SER A 43 1.35 -3.23 -7.13
N ALA A 44 0.04 -3.12 -6.86
CA ALA A 44 -0.49 -2.44 -5.69
C ALA A 44 -0.78 -3.45 -4.58
N ALA A 45 -0.24 -3.21 -3.39
CA ALA A 45 -0.47 -4.04 -2.22
C ALA A 45 -0.55 -3.22 -0.93
N ALA A 46 -1.52 -3.56 -0.10
CA ALA A 46 -1.74 -2.97 1.21
C ALA A 46 -1.48 -3.97 2.34
N PRO A 47 -1.00 -3.52 3.51
CA PRO A 47 -0.95 -4.36 4.70
C PRO A 47 -2.34 -4.47 5.33
N PHE A 48 -2.89 -5.69 5.40
CA PHE A 48 -4.19 -5.93 6.06
C PHE A 48 -4.12 -5.89 7.59
N LYS A 49 -2.98 -6.29 8.15
CA LYS A 49 -2.70 -6.28 9.59
C LYS A 49 -1.53 -5.36 9.84
N ALA A 50 -1.78 -4.15 10.35
CA ALA A 50 -0.74 -3.16 10.61
C ALA A 50 -0.88 -2.50 12.00
N GLY A 51 -1.47 -3.23 12.95
CA GLY A 51 -1.84 -2.72 14.27
C GLY A 51 -2.85 -1.59 14.21
N GLY A 52 -2.64 -0.54 15.00
CA GLY A 52 -3.45 0.67 15.01
C GLY A 52 -4.92 0.37 15.34
N ARG A 53 -5.82 0.64 14.38
CA ARG A 53 -7.28 0.41 14.52
C ARG A 53 -7.63 -1.04 14.86
N GLY A 54 -6.82 -2.01 14.43
CA GLY A 54 -7.01 -3.43 14.74
C GLY A 54 -6.58 -3.83 16.16
N GLY A 55 -5.91 -2.94 16.88
CA GLY A 55 -5.34 -3.20 18.20
C GLY A 55 -3.83 -3.48 18.17
N PRO A 56 -3.16 -3.48 19.34
CA PRO A 56 -1.70 -3.60 19.45
C PRO A 56 -1.14 -4.95 19.00
N ASP A 57 -1.96 -6.01 18.98
CA ASP A 57 -1.53 -7.35 18.57
C ASP A 57 -1.93 -7.69 17.12
N TYR A 58 -2.47 -6.72 16.38
CA TYR A 58 -3.04 -6.93 15.05
C TYR A 58 -2.00 -6.81 13.94
N TYR A 59 -0.97 -7.63 14.02
CA TYR A 59 0.13 -7.71 13.05
C TYR A 59 0.24 -9.10 12.43
N THR A 60 0.77 -9.15 11.22
CA THR A 60 1.29 -10.41 10.66
C THR A 60 2.62 -10.67 11.33
N ASP A 61 2.83 -11.91 11.79
CA ASP A 61 4.08 -12.38 12.37
C ASP A 61 4.28 -13.85 12.00
N VAL A 62 5.05 -14.08 10.94
CA VAL A 62 5.37 -15.39 10.42
C VAL A 62 6.85 -15.66 10.67
N PRO A 63 7.19 -16.65 11.52
CA PRO A 63 8.57 -16.99 11.78
C PRO A 63 9.25 -17.54 10.52
N ALA A 64 10.58 -17.41 10.46
CA ALA A 64 11.35 -18.02 9.39
C ALA A 64 11.18 -19.55 9.38
N GLY A 65 10.96 -20.12 8.19
CA GLY A 65 10.77 -21.56 8.02
C GLY A 65 9.82 -21.89 6.87
N PRO A 66 9.34 -23.15 6.81
CA PRO A 66 8.34 -23.55 5.83
C PRO A 66 7.06 -22.71 5.93
N VAL A 67 6.55 -22.26 4.78
CA VAL A 67 5.29 -21.51 4.70
C VAL A 67 4.14 -22.50 4.64
N ALA A 68 3.21 -22.40 5.61
CA ALA A 68 1.97 -23.16 5.62
C ALA A 68 0.79 -22.28 5.15
N ILE A 69 -0.34 -22.92 4.78
CA ILE A 69 -1.56 -22.22 4.33
C ILE A 69 -2.03 -21.16 5.34
N LYS A 70 -1.92 -21.45 6.65
CA LYS A 70 -2.25 -20.48 7.71
C LYS A 70 -1.43 -19.19 7.63
N ASN A 71 -0.17 -19.26 7.17
CA ASN A 71 0.69 -18.10 7.04
C ASN A 71 0.26 -17.25 5.85
N VAL A 72 -0.14 -17.89 4.75
CA VAL A 72 -0.70 -17.21 3.57
C VAL A 72 -2.02 -16.50 3.93
N ALA A 73 -2.90 -17.17 4.67
CA ALA A 73 -4.16 -16.60 5.14
C ALA A 73 -3.96 -15.40 6.10
N ASP A 74 -2.86 -15.39 6.87
CA ASP A 74 -2.53 -14.27 7.76
C ASP A 74 -1.93 -13.07 7.00
N LEU A 75 -1.26 -13.32 5.86
CA LEU A 75 -0.77 -12.28 4.96
C LEU A 75 -1.88 -11.67 4.09
N TYR A 76 -2.87 -12.46 3.68
CA TYR A 76 -3.95 -12.05 2.80
C TYR A 76 -5.30 -12.50 3.36
N LEU A 77 -5.87 -11.67 4.24
CA LEU A 77 -7.04 -12.02 5.06
C LEU A 77 -8.35 -12.12 4.27
N TYR A 78 -8.48 -11.32 3.22
CA TYR A 78 -9.73 -11.19 2.47
C TYR A 78 -9.73 -12.06 1.21
N PRO A 79 -10.87 -12.65 0.82
CA PRO A 79 -10.98 -13.47 -0.38
C PRO A 79 -11.07 -12.62 -1.66
N ASN A 80 -10.14 -11.68 -1.84
CA ASN A 80 -10.10 -10.81 -3.02
C ASN A 80 -9.67 -11.61 -4.25
N THR A 81 -10.17 -11.19 -5.41
CA THR A 81 -9.64 -11.65 -6.71
C THR A 81 -8.59 -10.68 -7.22
N LEU A 82 -7.56 -11.20 -7.89
CA LEU A 82 -6.55 -10.37 -8.54
C LEU A 82 -7.08 -9.86 -9.89
N GLN A 83 -6.84 -8.59 -10.18
CA GLN A 83 -7.20 -7.93 -11.44
C GLN A 83 -5.99 -7.17 -11.98
N ALA A 84 -5.83 -7.15 -13.30
CA ALA A 84 -4.87 -6.29 -13.99
C ALA A 84 -5.65 -5.18 -14.70
N VAL A 85 -5.32 -3.93 -14.42
CA VAL A 85 -5.97 -2.74 -15.01
C VAL A 85 -4.94 -1.87 -15.71
N ARG A 86 -5.28 -1.39 -16.91
CA ARG A 86 -4.45 -0.43 -17.63
C ARG A 86 -4.83 0.97 -17.17
N ILE A 87 -3.85 1.69 -16.61
CA ILE A 87 -4.02 3.06 -16.12
C ILE A 87 -2.97 3.98 -16.74
N THR A 88 -3.26 5.27 -16.73
CA THR A 88 -2.33 6.36 -17.06
C THR A 88 -1.48 6.73 -15.84
N GLY A 89 -0.38 7.45 -16.08
CA GLY A 89 0.43 7.99 -14.99
C GLY A 89 -0.32 9.00 -14.11
N ALA A 90 -1.31 9.71 -14.66
CA ALA A 90 -2.17 10.61 -13.89
C ALA A 90 -3.07 9.83 -12.92
N GLU A 91 -3.73 8.77 -13.39
CA GLU A 91 -4.55 7.90 -12.53
C GLU A 91 -3.72 7.20 -11.46
N LEU A 92 -2.50 6.75 -11.81
CA LEU A 92 -1.56 6.19 -10.85
C LEU A 92 -1.20 7.20 -9.74
N ARG A 93 -0.96 8.45 -10.11
CA ARG A 93 -0.69 9.52 -9.14
C ARG A 93 -1.88 9.74 -8.21
N GLU A 94 -3.10 9.83 -8.75
CA GLU A 94 -4.29 10.04 -7.92
C GLU A 94 -4.54 8.85 -6.97
N TRP A 95 -4.21 7.61 -7.37
CA TRP A 95 -4.23 6.45 -6.48
C TRP A 95 -3.24 6.64 -5.31
N LEU A 96 -1.97 6.99 -5.60
CA LEU A 96 -0.98 7.24 -4.56
C LEU A 96 -1.37 8.42 -3.64
N GLU A 97 -1.99 9.48 -4.17
CA GLU A 97 -2.52 10.58 -3.37
C GLU A 97 -3.63 10.10 -2.42
N ARG A 98 -4.50 9.21 -2.89
CA ARG A 98 -5.54 8.58 -2.06
C ARG A 98 -4.94 7.72 -0.96
N SER A 99 -3.95 6.89 -1.28
CA SER A 99 -3.26 6.03 -0.32
C SER A 99 -2.49 6.86 0.73
N ALA A 100 -1.88 7.99 0.34
CA ALA A 100 -1.19 8.91 1.24
C ALA A 100 -2.10 9.56 2.30
N GLY A 101 -3.42 9.34 2.26
CA GLY A 101 -4.37 9.74 3.30
C GLY A 101 -4.17 9.03 4.65
N ILE A 102 -3.40 7.93 4.69
CA ILE A 102 -2.98 7.29 5.95
C ILE A 102 -2.12 8.23 6.82
N PHE A 103 -1.47 9.23 6.23
CA PHE A 103 -0.59 10.14 6.95
C PHE A 103 -1.28 11.46 7.28
N ASN A 104 -1.09 11.93 8.52
CA ASN A 104 -1.46 13.30 8.90
C ASN A 104 -0.55 14.32 8.21
N GLN A 105 -1.05 15.55 8.06
CA GLN A 105 -0.20 16.67 7.68
C GLN A 105 0.78 16.98 8.82
N ILE A 106 2.05 17.18 8.48
CA ILE A 106 3.13 17.47 9.42
C ILE A 106 3.59 18.92 9.25
N THR A 107 3.62 19.66 10.36
CA THR A 107 4.17 21.01 10.40
C THR A 107 5.69 20.94 10.53
N PRO A 108 6.48 21.52 9.59
CA PRO A 108 7.93 21.56 9.71
C PRO A 108 8.38 22.18 11.05
N GLY A 109 9.31 21.52 11.74
CA GLY A 109 9.83 21.97 13.04
C GLY A 109 8.95 21.65 14.25
N GLY A 110 7.74 21.09 14.06
CA GLY A 110 6.92 20.60 15.17
C GLY A 110 7.41 19.24 15.67
N ALA A 111 7.50 19.07 16.99
CA ALA A 111 7.85 17.81 17.65
C ALA A 111 6.60 16.96 17.95
N ASP A 112 6.79 15.64 18.08
CA ASP A 112 5.80 14.68 18.58
C ASP A 112 4.42 14.71 17.88
N GLN A 113 4.42 15.03 16.58
CA GLN A 113 3.20 15.05 15.76
C GLN A 113 2.78 13.62 15.40
N PRO A 114 1.50 13.25 15.57
CA PRO A 114 1.03 11.91 15.20
C PRO A 114 1.17 11.73 13.69
N LEU A 115 1.98 10.76 13.25
CA LEU A 115 2.22 10.51 11.83
C LEU A 115 1.03 9.82 11.14
N ILE A 116 0.46 8.80 11.79
CA ILE A 116 -0.60 7.97 11.22
C ILE A 116 -1.97 8.54 11.62
N ASN A 117 -2.86 8.67 10.64
CA ASN A 117 -4.27 8.97 10.84
C ASN A 117 -5.01 7.69 11.26
N PRO A 118 -5.48 7.58 12.52
CA PRO A 118 -6.15 6.37 13.00
C PRO A 118 -7.53 6.13 12.37
N GLU A 119 -8.12 7.14 11.74
CA GLU A 119 -9.41 7.03 11.06
C GLU A 119 -9.28 6.44 9.65
N PHE A 120 -8.08 6.50 9.06
CA PHE A 120 -7.82 5.95 7.74
C PHE A 120 -7.52 4.45 7.84
N PRO A 121 -8.30 3.56 7.19
CA PRO A 121 -8.05 2.13 7.26
C PRO A 121 -6.77 1.72 6.51
N ALA A 122 -5.89 0.94 7.16
CA ALA A 122 -4.63 0.49 6.58
C ALA A 122 -4.78 -0.30 5.27
N TYR A 123 -5.90 -1.01 5.08
CA TYR A 123 -6.19 -1.73 3.83
C TYR A 123 -6.46 -0.81 2.62
N ASN A 124 -6.61 0.50 2.84
CA ASN A 124 -6.69 1.51 1.77
C ASN A 124 -5.34 2.19 1.49
N PHE A 125 -4.28 1.83 2.24
CA PHE A 125 -2.92 2.30 2.01
C PHE A 125 -2.20 1.31 1.11
N ASP A 126 -2.29 1.53 -0.20
CA ASP A 126 -1.52 0.75 -1.16
C ASP A 126 -0.11 1.33 -1.30
N THR A 127 0.87 0.43 -1.24
CA THR A 127 2.21 0.64 -1.79
C THR A 127 2.22 0.12 -3.21
N ILE A 128 2.96 0.79 -4.11
CA ILE A 128 3.02 0.41 -5.53
C ILE A 128 4.46 0.05 -5.88
N ASP A 129 4.69 -1.24 -6.11
CA ASP A 129 5.98 -1.75 -6.57
C ASP A 129 6.19 -1.48 -8.06
N GLY A 130 7.44 -1.17 -8.43
CA GLY A 130 7.85 -0.81 -9.79
C GLY A 130 7.89 0.70 -10.08
N VAL A 131 7.60 1.56 -9.10
CA VAL A 131 7.78 3.02 -9.19
C VAL A 131 8.50 3.57 -7.98
N SER A 132 9.12 4.74 -8.13
CA SER A 132 9.68 5.51 -7.01
C SER A 132 8.92 6.81 -6.88
N TYR A 133 8.55 7.16 -5.65
CA TYR A 133 7.82 8.39 -5.35
C TYR A 133 8.21 8.91 -3.96
N ARG A 134 7.90 10.16 -3.70
CA ARG A 134 7.99 10.80 -2.38
C ARG A 134 6.62 11.28 -1.95
N ILE A 135 6.36 11.22 -0.65
CA ILE A 135 5.15 11.78 -0.04
C ILE A 135 5.55 13.04 0.75
N ASP A 136 5.12 14.20 0.28
CA ASP A 136 5.26 15.48 0.97
C ASP A 136 4.14 15.66 2.01
N LEU A 137 4.46 15.35 3.26
CA LEU A 137 3.53 15.46 4.38
C LEU A 137 3.29 16.89 4.85
N THR A 138 3.99 17.89 4.28
CA THR A 138 3.73 19.30 4.63
C THR A 138 2.43 19.83 4.03
N GLN A 139 1.91 19.15 3.00
CA GLN A 139 0.64 19.46 2.37
C GLN A 139 -0.54 18.71 3.02
N PRO A 140 -1.76 19.29 2.99
CA PRO A 140 -2.96 18.57 3.41
C PRO A 140 -3.23 17.35 2.50
N ALA A 141 -4.07 16.43 2.96
CA ALA A 141 -4.49 15.30 2.14
C ALA A 141 -5.41 15.79 1.02
N ARG A 142 -5.22 15.27 -0.19
CA ARG A 142 -6.03 15.62 -1.36
C ARG A 142 -7.45 15.09 -1.26
N TYR A 143 -7.60 13.89 -0.72
CA TYR A 143 -8.86 13.16 -0.56
C TYR A 143 -9.20 12.94 0.91
N ASP A 144 -10.49 12.88 1.22
CA ASP A 144 -10.97 12.45 2.54
C ASP A 144 -11.00 10.90 2.70
N ASN A 145 -11.47 10.41 3.84
CA ASN A 145 -11.55 8.97 4.13
C ASN A 145 -12.52 8.20 3.23
N ASP A 146 -13.45 8.86 2.55
CA ASP A 146 -14.39 8.27 1.60
C ASP A 146 -13.89 8.35 0.14
N GLY A 147 -12.77 9.05 -0.10
CA GLY A 147 -12.18 9.23 -1.42
C GLY A 147 -12.77 10.41 -2.19
N GLN A 148 -13.48 11.32 -1.51
CA GLN A 148 -13.93 12.57 -2.11
C GLN A 148 -12.77 13.56 -2.22
N LEU A 149 -12.70 14.27 -3.34
CA LEU A 149 -11.71 15.30 -3.57
C LEU A 149 -12.06 16.53 -2.71
N VAL A 150 -11.26 16.80 -1.68
CA VAL A 150 -11.50 17.90 -0.72
C VAL A 150 -10.44 18.99 -0.78
N THR A 151 -9.26 18.72 -1.34
CA THR A 151 -8.20 19.72 -1.52
C THR A 151 -7.55 19.59 -2.91
N PRO A 152 -8.22 20.09 -3.97
CA PRO A 152 -7.82 19.93 -5.38
C PRO A 152 -6.44 20.47 -5.75
N GLU A 153 -5.89 21.37 -4.96
CA GLU A 153 -4.58 21.99 -5.13
C GLU A 153 -3.46 21.22 -4.42
N ALA A 154 -3.80 20.32 -3.50
CA ALA A 154 -2.82 19.53 -2.75
C ALA A 154 -2.29 18.37 -3.59
N HIS A 155 -0.97 18.21 -3.58
CA HIS A 155 -0.25 17.17 -4.27
C HIS A 155 0.92 16.67 -3.42
N ARG A 156 0.68 15.59 -2.68
CA ARG A 156 1.72 14.98 -1.83
C ARG A 156 2.70 14.14 -2.65
N ILE A 157 2.30 13.63 -3.81
CA ILE A 157 3.10 12.67 -4.59
C ILE A 157 3.97 13.37 -5.63
N THR A 158 5.28 13.10 -5.56
CA THR A 158 6.32 13.59 -6.51
C THR A 158 7.30 12.50 -6.90
#